data_AF-A0A9X5EAR2-F1
#
_entry.id   AF-A0A9X5EAR2-F1
#
_cell.length_a   1.000
_cell.length_b   1.000
_cell.length_c   1.000
_cell.angle_alpha   90.00
_cell.angle_beta   90.00
_cell.angle_gamma   90.00
#
_symmetry.space_group_name_H-M   'P 1'
#
loop_
_entity.id
_entity.type
_entity.pdbx_description
1 polymer ?
#
loop_
_entity_poly.entity_id
_entity_poly.type
_entity_poly.pdbx_seq_one_letter_code
_entity_poly.pdbx_strand_id
1 'polypeptide(L)' 'MARQIKFAATHFSIAFSMSYAVNQNVALSTFFGIAEPIAFAFGRDLTRGGHRGIPLTPAA' A
#
# COMPACT_ATOMS: atom_id res chain seq x y z
N MET A 1 0.68 -16.29 -0.44
CA MET A 1 1.74 -15.80 0.49
C MET A 1 2.81 -15.00 -0.23
N ALA A 2 3.59 -15.59 -1.16
CA ALA A 2 4.74 -14.92 -1.78
C ALA A 2 4.46 -13.53 -2.41
N ARG A 3 3.30 -13.36 -3.07
CA ARG A 3 2.92 -12.07 -3.68
C ARG A 3 2.66 -10.96 -2.65
N GLN A 4 2.09 -11.30 -1.50
CA GLN A 4 1.81 -10.33 -0.44
C GLN A 4 3.09 -9.89 0.29
N ILE A 5 4.00 -10.84 0.52
CA ILE A 5 5.32 -10.55 1.12
C ILE A 5 6.13 -9.62 0.21
N LYS A 6 6.19 -9.93 -1.10
CA LYS A 6 6.85 -9.06 -2.09
C LYS A 6 6.24 -7.65 -2.11
N PHE A 7 4.91 -7.58 -2.10
CA PHE A 7 4.18 -6.32 -2.08
C PHE A 7 4.53 -5.47 -0.85
N ALA A 8 4.45 -6.06 0.35
CA ALA A 8 4.75 -5.36 1.60
C ALA A 8 6.21 -4.92 1.68
N ALA A 9 7.14 -5.77 1.23
CA ALA A 9 8.57 -5.46 1.21
C ALA A 9 8.90 -4.27 0.29
N THR A 10 8.26 -4.15 -0.87
CA THR A 10 8.48 -3.02 -1.80
C THR A 10 7.98 -1.69 -1.25
N HIS A 11 6.79 -1.69 -0.65
CA HIS A 11 6.23 -0.47 -0.05
C HIS A 11 7.11 -0.04 1.14
N PHE A 12 7.38 -0.99 2.05
CA PHE A 12 8.30 -0.75 3.16
C PHE A 12 9.65 -0.19 2.72
N SER A 13 10.29 -0.79 1.70
CA SER A 13 11.62 -0.34 1.27
C SER A 13 11.59 1.05 0.65
N ILE A 14 10.57 1.39 -0.13
CA ILE A 14 10.43 2.72 -0.75
C ILE A 14 10.15 3.77 0.32
N ALA A 15 9.15 3.55 1.18
CA ALA A 15 8.80 4.49 2.24
C ALA A 15 9.93 4.69 3.25
N PHE A 16 10.62 3.61 3.65
CA PHE A 16 11.79 3.69 4.51
C PHE A 16 12.92 4.47 3.85
N SER A 17 13.28 4.14 2.60
CA SER A 17 14.42 4.77 1.92
C SER A 17 14.17 6.25 1.67
N MET A 18 12.95 6.62 1.27
CA MET A 18 12.60 8.03 1.03
C MET A 18 12.60 8.83 2.35
N SER A 19 12.01 8.28 3.41
CA SER A 19 12.01 8.93 4.73
C SER A 19 13.44 9.07 5.28
N TYR A 20 14.28 8.05 5.11
CA TYR A 20 15.66 8.06 5.57
C TYR A 20 16.52 9.04 4.78
N ALA A 21 16.35 9.09 3.45
CA ALA A 21 17.06 10.04 2.60
C ALA A 21 16.84 11.50 3.05
N VAL A 22 15.62 11.86 3.43
CA VAL A 22 15.25 13.22 3.81
C VAL A 22 15.59 13.56 5.27
N ASN A 23 15.42 12.61 6.18
CA ASN A 23 15.49 12.89 7.63
C ASN A 23 16.73 12.30 8.31
N GLN A 24 17.42 11.35 7.68
CA GLN A 24 18.58 10.62 8.24
C GLN A 24 18.32 10.01 9.62
N ASN A 25 17.05 9.78 9.96
CA ASN A 25 16.61 9.29 11.27
C ASN A 25 15.95 7.91 11.10
N VAL A 26 16.64 6.88 11.56
CA VAL A 26 16.20 5.48 11.43
C VAL A 26 14.83 5.24 12.07
N ALA A 27 14.57 5.79 13.26
CA ALA A 27 13.33 5.53 13.97
C ALA A 27 12.11 6.09 13.22
N LEU A 28 12.22 7.32 12.72
CA LEU A 28 11.16 7.93 11.91
C LEU A 28 11.00 7.19 10.58
N SER A 29 12.09 6.79 9.94
CA SER A 29 12.03 6.03 8.68
C SER A 29 11.38 4.66 8.84
N THR A 30 11.64 3.97 9.94
CA THR A 30 10.96 2.69 10.25
C THR A 30 9.47 2.90 10.47
N PHE A 31 9.08 3.97 11.18
CA PHE A 31 7.67 4.30 11.39
C PHE A 31 6.94 4.51 10.05
N PHE A 32 7.49 5.33 9.16
CA PHE A 32 6.90 5.57 7.83
C PHE A 32 6.95 4.32 6.94
N GLY A 33 8.03 3.55 7.00
CA GLY A 33 8.18 2.27 6.29
C GLY A 33 7.08 1.27 6.64
N ILE A 34 6.60 1.26 7.88
CA ILE A 34 5.49 0.37 8.30
C ILE A 34 4.12 1.00 8.00
N ALA A 35 3.97 2.30 8.19
CA ALA A 35 2.69 2.99 8.02
C ALA A 35 2.19 2.95 6.56
N GLU A 36 3.08 3.10 5.59
CA GLU A 36 2.74 3.17 4.17
C GLU A 36 2.10 1.89 3.60
N PRO A 37 2.66 0.67 3.79
CA PRO A 37 2.00 -0.56 3.34
C PRO A 37 0.64 -0.80 4.00
N ILE A 38 0.45 -0.37 5.25
CA ILE A 38 -0.83 -0.47 5.96
C ILE A 38 -1.85 0.50 5.34
N ALA A 39 -1.48 1.76 5.16
CA ALA A 39 -2.33 2.78 4.56
C ALA A 39 -2.73 2.40 3.13
N PHE A 40 -1.79 1.86 2.33
CA PHE A 40 -2.08 1.39 0.99
C PHE A 40 -3.01 0.18 0.99
N ALA A 41 -2.79 -0.81 1.87
CA ALA A 41 -3.66 -1.97 1.98
C ALA A 41 -5.10 -1.55 2.33
N PHE A 42 -5.24 -0.63 3.29
CA PHE A 42 -6.53 -0.08 3.71
C PHE A 42 -7.21 0.72 2.59
N GLY A 43 -6.49 1.63 1.92
CA GLY A 43 -7.02 2.39 0.78
C GLY A 43 -7.44 1.51 -0.39
N ARG A 44 -6.71 0.41 -0.63
CA ARG A 44 -7.06 -0.60 -1.64
C ARG A 44 -8.35 -1.36 -1.28
N ASP A 45 -8.58 -1.63 -0.01
CA ASP A 45 -9.80 -2.30 0.44
C ASP A 45 -11.01 -1.35 0.37
N LEU A 46 -10.84 -0.08 0.72
CA LEU A 46 -11.87 0.96 0.53
C LEU A 46 -12.25 1.15 -0.95
N THR A 47 -11.26 1.23 -1.83
CA THR A 47 -11.49 1.37 -3.28
C THR A 47 -12.11 0.11 -3.90
N ARG A 48 -11.78 -1.08 -3.39
CA ARG A 48 -12.47 -2.33 -3.78
C ARG A 48 -13.91 -2.39 -3.31
N GLY A 49 -14.23 -1.87 -2.12
CA GLY A 49 -15.60 -1.78 -1.61
C GLY A 49 -16.49 -0.84 -2.42
N GLY A 50 -15.91 0.16 -3.10
CA GLY A 50 -16.63 1.10 -3.96
C GLY A 50 -17.03 0.57 -5.34
N HIS A 51 -16.39 -0.51 -5.82
CA HIS A 51 -16.72 -1.15 -7.10
C HIS A 51 -17.74 -2.28 -6.95
N ARG A 52 -18.94 -1.98 -6.42
CA ARG A 52 -20.13 -2.71 -6.88
C ARG A 52 -20.43 -2.18 -8.28
N GLY A 53 -19.79 -2.78 -9.28
CA GLY A 53 -20.03 -2.47 -10.69
C GLY A 53 -21.52 -2.46 -10.97
N ILE A 54 -21.98 -1.42 -11.68
CA ILE A 54 -23.31 -1.41 -12.27
C ILE A 54 -23.38 -2.68 -13.12
N PRO A 55 -24.34 -3.60 -12.90
CA PRO A 55 -24.44 -4.80 -13.70
C PRO A 55 -24.69 -4.36 -15.15
N LEU A 56 -23.67 -4.49 -15.99
CA LEU A 56 -23.83 -4.30 -17.42
C LEU A 56 -24.62 -5.51 -17.92
N THR A 57 -25.90 -5.30 -18.18
CA THR A 57 -26.78 -6.29 -18.80
C THR A 57 -26.13 -6.76 -20.10
N PRO A 58 -26.00 -8.08 -20.35
CA PRO A 58 -25.49 -8.57 -21.62
C PRO A 58 -26.39 -8.06 -22.75
N ALA A 59 -25.79 -7.45 -23.77
CA ALA A 59 -26.52 -7.12 -25.00
C ALA A 59 -26.96 -8.44 -25.66
N ALA A 60 -28.26 -8.59 -25.85
CA ALA A 60 -28.91 -9.72 -26.52
C ALA A 60 -28.61 -9.74 -28.02
#